data_AF-A0A3M5GPD1-F1
#
_entry.id   AF-A0A3M5GPD1-F1
#
_cell.length_a   1.000
_cell.length_b   1.000
_cell.length_c   1.000
_cell.angle_alpha   90.00
_cell.angle_beta   90.00
_cell.angle_gamma   90.00
#
_symmetry.space_group_name_H-M   'P 1'
#
loop_
_entity.id
_entity.type
_entity.pdbx_description
1 polymer ?
#
loop_
_entity_poly.entity_id
_entity_poly.type
_entity_poly.pdbx_seq_one_letter_code
_entity_poly.pdbx_strand_id
1 'polypeptide(L)' 'ANDPTVKGGSYYPLTVKKHLRAQTIAQQNRLPCIYLVDSGGANLPR' A
#
# COMPACT_ATOMS: atom_id res chain seq x y z
N ALA A 1 1.37 5.19 -1.11
CA ALA A 1 0.12 5.81 -1.56
C ALA A 1 -0.53 4.90 -2.58
N ASN A 2 -1.84 4.90 -2.63
CA ASN A 2 -2.61 4.12 -3.60
C ASN A 2 -2.99 5.04 -4.77
N ASP A 3 -3.03 4.49 -5.98
CA ASP A 3 -3.46 5.23 -7.17
C ASP A 3 -4.91 4.86 -7.49
N PRO A 4 -5.88 5.76 -7.24
CA PRO A 4 -7.29 5.48 -7.46
C PRO A 4 -7.63 5.27 -8.95
N THR A 5 -6.79 5.76 -9.88
CA THR A 5 -7.00 5.59 -11.33
C THR A 5 -6.68 4.17 -11.81
N VAL A 6 -5.91 3.41 -11.01
CA VAL A 6 -5.54 2.03 -11.31
C VAL A 6 -6.36 1.06 -10.45
N LYS A 7 -7.32 0.36 -11.06
CA LYS A 7 -8.17 -0.64 -10.38
C LYS A 7 -8.87 -0.08 -9.13
N GLY A 8 -9.22 1.20 -9.14
CA GLY A 8 -9.88 1.89 -8.02
C GLY A 8 -9.01 1.98 -6.77
N GLY A 9 -7.68 1.87 -6.87
CA GLY A 9 -6.80 1.87 -5.71
C GLY A 9 -6.92 0.62 -4.84
N SER A 10 -7.46 -0.49 -5.38
CA SER A 10 -7.63 -1.75 -4.66
C SER A 10 -6.29 -2.44 -4.33
N TYR A 11 -6.20 -3.10 -3.18
CA TYR A 11 -5.05 -3.86 -2.74
C TYR A 11 -4.97 -5.21 -3.43
N TYR A 12 -3.91 -5.36 -4.24
CA TYR A 12 -3.47 -6.64 -4.78
C TYR A 12 -2.30 -7.19 -3.94
N PRO A 13 -2.00 -8.50 -4.04
CA PRO A 13 -0.88 -9.10 -3.32
C PRO A 13 0.45 -8.35 -3.52
N LEU A 14 0.71 -7.82 -4.71
CA LEU A 14 1.91 -7.01 -4.98
C LEU A 14 1.89 -5.66 -4.24
N THR A 15 0.73 -4.99 -4.17
CA THR A 15 0.55 -3.72 -3.45
C THR A 15 0.87 -3.89 -1.96
N VAL A 16 0.42 -5.01 -1.36
CA VAL A 16 0.73 -5.37 0.03
C VAL A 16 2.24 -5.53 0.24
N LYS A 17 2.93 -6.30 -0.62
CA LYS A 17 4.39 -6.48 -0.53
C LYS A 17 5.16 -5.16 -0.59
N LYS A 18 4.75 -4.24 -1.48
CA LYS A 18 5.37 -2.91 -1.60
C LYS A 18 5.17 -2.05 -0.34
N HIS A 19 3.99 -2.09 0.26
CA HIS A 19 3.69 -1.39 1.51
C HIS A 19 4.55 -1.89 2.68
N LEU A 20 4.62 -3.21 2.87
CA LEU A 20 5.44 -3.82 3.91
C LEU A 20 6.92 -3.48 3.73
N ARG A 21 7.42 -3.54 2.49
CA ARG A 21 8.80 -3.13 2.19
C ARG A 21 9.07 -1.68 2.59
N ALA A 22 8.16 -0.75 2.27
CA ALA A 22 8.30 0.65 2.65
C ALA A 22 8.30 0.85 4.18
N GLN A 23 7.43 0.16 4.90
CA GLN A 23 7.40 0.17 6.36
C GLN A 23 8.71 -0.35 6.97
N THR A 24 9.25 -1.46 6.45
CA THR A 24 10.54 -2.00 6.90
C THR A 24 11.67 -0.98 6.72
N ILE A 25 11.73 -0.27 5.58
CA ILE A 25 12.74 0.78 5.34
C ILE A 25 12.58 1.92 6.35
N ALA A 26 11.35 2.41 6.54
CA ALA A 26 11.08 3.51 7.46
C ALA A 26 11.49 3.14 8.90
N GLN A 27 11.16 1.93 9.34
CA GLN A 27 11.53 1.41 10.65
C GLN A 27 13.06 1.31 10.82
N GLN A 28 13.77 0.76 9.84
CA GLN A 28 15.24 0.63 9.87
C GLN A 28 15.95 1.99 10.00
N ASN A 29 15.37 3.05 9.42
CA ASN A 29 15.95 4.39 9.42
C ASN A 29 15.37 5.31 10.51
N ARG A 30 14.46 4.80 11.37
CA ARG A 30 13.72 5.59 12.37
C ARG A 30 12.99 6.79 11.74
N LEU A 31 12.44 6.59 10.55
CA LEU A 31 11.64 7.59 9.83
C LEU A 31 10.15 7.36 10.05
N PRO A 32 9.33 8.42 10.13
CA PRO A 32 7.88 8.29 10.12
C PRO A 32 7.40 7.68 8.80
N CYS A 33 6.44 6.76 8.86
CA CYS A 33 5.81 6.17 7.68
C CYS A 33 4.41 6.75 7.50
N ILE A 34 4.25 7.67 6.55
CA ILE A 34 2.98 8.35 6.27
C ILE A 34 2.31 7.71 5.05
N TYR A 35 1.01 7.41 5.19
CA TYR A 35 0.20 6.86 4.13
C TYR A 35 -0.85 7.87 3.66
N LEU A 36 -0.77 8.24 2.38
CA LEU A 36 -1.86 8.90 1.67
C LEU A 36 -2.77 7.81 1.09
N VAL A 37 -3.92 7.62 1.73
CA VAL A 37 -4.84 6.52 1.45
C VAL A 37 -6.03 7.04 0.65
N ASP A 38 -6.16 6.53 -0.57
CA ASP A 38 -7.37 6.57 -1.39
C ASP A 38 -7.50 5.18 -2.03
N SER A 39 -8.38 4.33 -1.50
CA SER A 39 -8.35 2.88 -1.77
C SER A 39 -9.73 2.25 -1.89
N GLY A 40 -9.89 1.39 -2.89
CA GLY A 40 -11.05 0.50 -3.06
C GLY A 40 -11.07 -0.74 -2.16
N GLY A 41 -10.14 -0.90 -1.23
CA GLY A 41 -10.07 -2.04 -0.30
C GLY A 41 -9.36 -3.27 -0.88
N ALA A 42 -9.57 -4.45 -0.30
CA ALA A 42 -8.91 -5.69 -0.75
C ALA A 42 -9.53 -6.23 -2.05
N ASN A 43 -8.68 -6.63 -3.02
CA ASN A 43 -9.16 -7.36 -4.20
C ASN A 43 -9.44 -8.82 -3.84
N LEU A 44 -10.69 -9.13 -3.52
CA LEU A 44 -11.15 -10.48 -3.20
C LEU A 44 -11.25 -11.36 -4.47
N PRO A 45 -10.83 -12.63 -4.42
CA PRO A 45 -11.08 -13.58 -5.51
C PRO A 45 -12.59 -13.90 -5.60
N ARG A 46 -13.07 -14.22 -6.81
CA ARG A 46 -14.39 -14.82 -7.04
C ARG A 46 -14.35 -16.33 -6.83
#